data_AF-A0A5N8VE50-F1
#
_entry.id   AF-A0A5N8VE50-F1
#
_cell.length_a   1.000
_cell.length_b   1.000
_cell.length_c   1.000
_cell.angle_alpha   90.00
_cell.angle_beta   90.00
_cell.angle_gamma   90.00
#
_symmetry.space_group_name_H-M   'P 1'
#
loop_
_entity.id
_entity.type
_entity.pdbx_description
1 polymer ?
#
loop_
_entity_poly.entity_id
_entity_poly.type
_entity_poly.pdbx_seq_one_letter_code
_entity_poly.pdbx_strand_id
1 'polypeptide(L)'
;MHVTPDSGEGITFPPPQEVYANAPDLRREMHRVLALGAERDGRAARPVTGPPVDARTAERVWLLRRAALMDRMALDKPGPVAAAAETAEQLVQHDRRHPDLVAGPHSPDAIALAVDHRLYVRQEYAAWTAAGRPGI
;
A
#
# COMPACT_ATOMS: atom_id res chain seq x y z
N MET A 1 -20.54 -29.02 -19.77
CA MET A 1 -20.11 -28.91 -18.36
C MET A 1 -19.69 -27.47 -18.13
N HIS A 2 -20.28 -26.81 -17.13
CA HIS A 2 -20.08 -25.40 -16.83
C HIS A 2 -18.84 -25.28 -15.94
N VAL A 3 -17.74 -24.71 -16.45
CA VAL A 3 -16.54 -24.44 -15.66
C VAL A 3 -16.84 -23.21 -14.79
N THR A 4 -17.06 -23.44 -13.50
CA THR A 4 -17.04 -22.38 -12.49
C THR A 4 -15.61 -21.84 -12.39
N PRO A 5 -15.37 -20.51 -12.41
CA PRO A 5 -14.04 -19.99 -12.19
C PRO A 5 -13.63 -20.21 -10.74
N ASP A 6 -12.34 -20.48 -10.60
CA ASP A 6 -11.62 -20.92 -9.42
C ASP A 6 -11.88 -20.05 -8.18
N SER A 7 -12.10 -20.72 -7.04
CA SER A 7 -12.58 -20.13 -5.80
C SER A 7 -11.40 -19.74 -4.90
N GLY A 8 -10.62 -18.71 -5.24
CA GLY A 8 -9.65 -18.10 -4.30
C GLY A 8 -8.66 -19.05 -3.58
N GLU A 9 -8.49 -20.29 -4.05
CA GLU A 9 -7.60 -21.28 -3.47
C GLU A 9 -6.18 -21.03 -3.97
N GLY A 10 -5.26 -20.75 -3.05
CA GLY A 10 -3.82 -20.90 -3.30
C GLY A 10 -2.95 -19.64 -3.21
N ILE A 11 -3.50 -18.45 -2.96
CA ILE A 11 -2.64 -17.28 -2.75
C ILE A 11 -2.08 -17.30 -1.33
N THR A 12 -0.83 -17.74 -1.20
CA THR A 12 -0.08 -17.68 0.06
C THR A 12 0.50 -16.28 0.22
N PHE A 13 0.01 -15.55 1.22
CA PHE A 13 0.58 -14.25 1.59
C PHE A 13 1.57 -14.42 2.73
N PRO A 14 2.76 -13.78 2.68
CA PRO A 14 3.67 -13.78 3.81
C PRO A 14 2.99 -13.15 5.03
N PRO A 15 3.31 -13.62 6.26
CA PRO A 15 2.76 -13.05 7.47
C PRO A 15 3.15 -11.57 7.59
N PRO A 16 2.30 -10.71 8.18
CA PRO A 16 2.57 -9.28 8.26
C PRO A 16 3.92 -8.93 8.91
N GLN A 17 4.40 -9.75 9.85
CA GLN A 17 5.70 -9.57 10.49
C GLN A 17 6.86 -9.64 9.49
N GLU A 18 6.76 -10.54 8.49
CA GLU A 18 7.77 -10.68 7.44
C GLU A 18 7.70 -9.52 6.44
N VAL A 19 6.49 -9.15 6.03
CA VAL A 19 6.24 -8.02 5.11
C VAL A 19 6.82 -6.71 5.64
N TYR A 20 6.68 -6.48 6.94
CA TYR A 20 7.10 -5.22 7.57
C TYR A 20 8.42 -5.32 8.33
N ALA A 21 9.17 -6.43 8.20
CA ALA A 21 10.42 -6.64 8.93
C ALA A 21 11.44 -5.50 8.70
N ASN A 22 11.47 -4.95 7.48
CA ASN A 22 12.37 -3.87 7.08
C ASN A 22 11.69 -2.50 7.00
N ALA A 23 10.44 -2.39 7.48
CA ALA A 23 9.71 -1.12 7.43
C ALA A 23 10.31 -0.12 8.43
N PRO A 24 10.32 1.20 8.11
CA PRO A 24 10.74 2.23 9.06
C PRO A 24 9.93 2.19 10.35
N ASP A 25 10.47 2.72 11.45
CA ASP A 25 9.72 2.86 12.69
C ASP A 25 8.44 3.67 12.47
N LEU A 26 7.38 3.37 13.25
CA LEU A 26 6.05 3.95 13.05
C LEU A 26 6.06 5.48 13.12
N ARG A 27 6.88 6.06 14.01
CA ARG A 27 6.96 7.51 14.18
C ARG A 27 7.60 8.18 12.96
N ARG A 28 8.70 7.65 12.45
CA ARG A 28 9.35 8.13 11.21
C ARG A 28 8.42 7.97 10.01
N GLU A 29 7.75 6.82 9.88
CA GLU A 29 6.82 6.58 8.77
C GLU A 29 5.63 7.55 8.83
N MET A 30 5.07 7.81 10.01
CA MET A 30 3.99 8.78 10.19
C MET A 30 4.40 10.19 9.75
N HIS A 31 5.57 10.67 10.16
CA HIS A 31 6.08 11.96 9.68
C HIS A 31 6.26 11.99 8.16
N ARG A 32 6.76 10.90 7.57
CA ARG A 32 6.95 10.80 6.11
C ARG A 32 5.62 10.83 5.36
N VAL A 33 4.62 10.10 5.82
CA VAL A 33 3.27 10.08 5.23
C VAL A 33 2.62 11.47 5.30
N LEU A 34 2.77 12.17 6.43
CA LEU A 34 2.26 13.54 6.58
C LEU A 34 2.95 14.52 5.63
N ALA A 35 4.29 14.46 5.52
CA ALA A 35 5.05 15.32 4.62
C ALA A 35 4.65 15.09 3.14
N LEU A 36 4.58 13.83 2.71
CA LEU A 36 4.12 13.47 1.36
C LEU A 36 2.68 13.94 1.07
N GLY A 37 1.80 13.84 2.07
CA GLY A 37 0.43 14.35 1.94
C GLY A 37 0.38 15.89 1.83
N ALA A 38 1.23 16.60 2.57
CA ALA A 38 1.35 18.05 2.46
C ALA A 38 1.92 18.50 1.11
N GLU A 39 2.93 17.80 0.57
CA GLU A 39 3.45 18.04 -0.78
C GLU A 39 2.36 17.87 -1.84
N ARG A 40 1.62 16.76 -1.78
CA ARG A 40 0.51 16.48 -2.71
C ARG A 40 -0.56 17.57 -2.67
N ASP A 41 -0.96 17.99 -1.48
CA ASP A 41 -2.01 18.99 -1.29
C ASP A 41 -1.52 20.43 -1.58
N GLY A 42 -0.29 20.59 -2.09
CA GLY A 42 0.31 21.90 -2.37
C GLY A 42 0.62 22.72 -1.12
N ARG A 43 0.52 22.13 0.08
CA ARG A 43 0.78 22.78 1.36
C ARG A 43 2.27 22.82 1.71
N ALA A 44 3.10 22.05 1.00
CA ALA A 44 4.55 22.06 1.14
C ALA A 44 5.22 22.04 -0.23
N ALA A 45 6.28 22.83 -0.38
CA ALA A 45 7.10 22.81 -1.59
C ALA A 45 7.98 21.55 -1.59
N ARG A 46 7.93 20.79 -2.69
CA ARG A 46 8.87 19.70 -2.90
C ARG A 46 10.27 20.28 -3.13
N PRO A 47 11.33 19.72 -2.53
CA PRO A 47 12.70 20.10 -2.88
C PRO A 47 12.93 19.89 -4.38
N VAL A 48 13.35 20.96 -5.08
CA VAL A 48 13.54 20.99 -6.54
C VAL A 48 14.76 20.16 -6.99
N THR A 49 15.45 19.51 -6.07
CA THR A 49 16.74 18.82 -6.29
C THR A 49 16.62 17.46 -6.98
N GLY A 50 15.45 17.09 -7.51
CA GLY A 50 15.24 15.83 -8.21
C GLY A 50 14.36 15.98 -9.44
N PRO A 51 14.39 15.00 -10.37
CA PRO A 51 13.51 15.00 -11.53
C PRO A 51 12.05 15.05 -11.07
N PRO A 52 11.17 15.72 -11.84
CA PRO A 52 9.75 15.75 -11.54
C PRO A 52 9.22 14.33 -11.46
N VAL A 53 8.64 13.96 -10.32
CA VAL A 53 7.97 12.68 -10.17
C VAL A 53 6.56 12.83 -10.70
N ASP A 54 6.15 11.89 -11.55
CA ASP A 54 4.78 11.78 -12.04
C ASP A 54 3.79 11.81 -10.87
N ALA A 55 2.77 12.67 -10.98
CA ALA A 55 1.84 12.95 -9.88
C ALA A 55 1.08 11.69 -9.45
N ARG A 56 0.72 10.80 -10.39
CA ARG A 56 0.04 9.53 -10.09
C ARG A 56 0.96 8.59 -9.33
N THR A 57 2.21 8.48 -9.76
CA THR A 57 3.24 7.72 -9.05
C THR A 57 3.47 8.25 -7.63
N ALA A 58 3.53 9.57 -7.45
CA ALA A 58 3.69 10.19 -6.14
C ALA A 58 2.48 9.94 -5.22
N GLU A 59 1.26 10.10 -5.75
CA GLU A 59 0.02 9.81 -5.02
C GLU A 59 -0.03 8.35 -4.60
N ARG A 60 0.31 7.44 -5.51
CA ARG A 60 0.31 6.01 -5.23
C ARG A 60 1.31 5.60 -4.16
N VAL A 61 2.53 6.15 -4.20
CA VAL A 61 3.53 5.92 -3.13
C VAL A 61 3.00 6.43 -1.79
N TRP A 62 2.33 7.58 -1.76
CA TRP A 62 1.70 8.08 -0.54
C TRP A 62 0.58 7.15 -0.04
N LEU A 63 -0.33 6.71 -0.92
CA LEU A 63 -1.42 5.78 -0.60
C LEU A 63 -0.88 4.47 -0.03
N LEU A 64 0.11 3.87 -0.69
CA LEU A 64 0.72 2.61 -0.27
C LEU A 64 1.33 2.72 1.13
N ARG A 65 2.13 3.77 1.36
CA ARG A 65 2.76 4.03 2.66
C ARG A 65 1.73 4.29 3.76
N ARG A 66 0.68 5.06 3.47
CA ARG A 66 -0.39 5.33 4.43
C ARG A 66 -1.16 4.06 4.78
N ALA A 67 -1.52 3.25 3.79
CA ALA A 67 -2.22 1.98 4.02
C ALA A 67 -1.36 0.99 4.81
N ALA A 68 -0.06 0.86 4.47
CA ALA A 68 0.87 0.02 5.21
C ALA A 68 1.07 0.48 6.66
N LEU A 69 1.15 1.80 6.90
CA LEU A 69 1.23 2.37 8.24
C LEU A 69 -0.01 2.02 9.07
N MET A 70 -1.21 2.20 8.51
CA MET A 70 -2.45 1.88 9.21
C MET A 70 -2.62 0.38 9.44
N ASP A 71 -2.24 -0.47 8.48
CA ASP A 71 -2.24 -1.91 8.65
C ASP A 71 -1.32 -2.33 9.80
N ARG A 72 -0.10 -1.76 9.88
CA ARG A 72 0.84 -2.01 10.98
C ARG A 72 0.30 -1.56 12.33
N MET A 73 -0.31 -0.38 12.41
CA MET A 73 -0.95 0.09 13.65
C MET A 73 -2.12 -0.82 14.06
N ALA A 74 -2.88 -1.36 13.10
CA ALA A 74 -4.01 -2.26 13.36
C ALA A 74 -3.59 -3.66 13.81
N LEU A 75 -2.32 -4.05 13.65
CA LEU A 75 -1.78 -5.30 14.19
C LEU A 75 -1.53 -5.22 15.70
N ASP A 76 -1.23 -4.02 16.21
CA ASP A 76 -1.12 -3.77 17.65
C ASP A 76 -2.54 -3.66 18.26
N LYS A 77 -2.82 -4.38 19.35
CA LYS A 77 -4.18 -4.50 19.90
C LYS A 77 -4.32 -3.74 21.22
N PRO A 78 -5.34 -2.85 21.36
CA PRO A 78 -6.34 -2.46 20.36
C PRO A 78 -5.77 -1.49 19.30
N GLY A 79 -6.07 -1.74 18.02
CA GLY A 79 -5.56 -0.95 16.90
C GLY A 79 -6.66 -0.44 15.96
N PRO A 80 -6.37 0.52 15.07
CA PRO A 80 -7.37 1.20 14.23
C PRO A 80 -7.77 0.37 13.00
N VAL A 81 -8.39 -0.80 13.22
CA VAL A 81 -8.73 -1.78 12.15
C VAL A 81 -9.60 -1.16 11.05
N ALA A 82 -10.62 -0.37 11.40
CA ALA A 82 -11.50 0.25 10.41
C ALA A 82 -10.76 1.24 9.49
N ALA A 83 -9.89 2.07 10.06
CA ALA A 83 -9.11 3.02 9.28
C ALA A 83 -8.02 2.33 8.44
N ALA A 84 -7.50 1.19 8.88
CA ALA A 84 -6.65 0.34 8.04
C ALA A 84 -7.40 -0.21 6.82
N ALA A 85 -8.64 -0.66 6.99
CA ALA A 85 -9.48 -1.12 5.88
C ALA A 85 -9.79 0.02 4.89
N GLU A 86 -10.16 1.21 5.40
CA GLU A 86 -10.47 2.37 4.56
C GLU A 86 -9.26 2.82 3.72
N THR A 87 -8.08 2.90 4.35
CA THR A 87 -6.86 3.29 3.63
C THR A 87 -6.40 2.24 2.63
N ALA A 88 -6.61 0.95 2.92
CA ALA A 88 -6.39 -0.13 1.96
C ALA A 88 -7.33 -0.01 0.74
N GLU A 89 -8.60 0.32 0.97
CA GLU A 89 -9.55 0.54 -0.11
C GLU A 89 -9.15 1.72 -1.02
N GLN A 90 -8.68 2.83 -0.44
CA GLN A 90 -8.22 3.98 -1.24
C GLN A 90 -7.07 3.62 -2.17
N LEU A 91 -6.13 2.78 -1.72
CA LEU A 91 -5.05 2.24 -2.56
C LEU A 91 -5.62 1.38 -3.69
N VAL A 92 -6.50 0.43 -3.37
CA VAL A 92 -7.16 -0.46 -4.35
C VAL A 92 -7.89 0.35 -5.43
N GLN A 93 -8.65 1.38 -5.05
CA GLN A 93 -9.38 2.21 -6.01
C GLN A 93 -8.44 3.02 -6.92
N HIS A 94 -7.30 3.50 -6.40
CA HIS A 94 -6.29 4.17 -7.21
C HIS A 94 -5.66 3.19 -8.21
N ASP A 95 -5.30 1.99 -7.76
CA ASP A 95 -4.63 0.98 -8.59
C ASP A 95 -5.55 0.38 -9.65
N ARG A 96 -6.85 0.29 -9.39
CA ARG A 96 -7.86 -0.03 -10.41
C ARG A 96 -7.89 0.98 -11.55
N ARG A 97 -7.68 2.27 -11.24
CA ARG A 97 -7.63 3.36 -12.22
C ARG A 97 -6.27 3.44 -12.92
N HIS A 98 -5.22 2.90 -12.31
CA HIS A 98 -3.83 2.99 -12.76
C HIS A 98 -3.12 1.62 -12.66
N PRO A 99 -3.57 0.61 -13.42
CA PRO A 99 -3.05 -0.76 -13.30
C PRO A 99 -1.57 -0.87 -13.68
N ASP A 100 -1.05 0.06 -14.47
CA ASP A 100 0.36 0.15 -14.85
C ASP A 100 1.31 0.44 -13.68
N LEU A 101 0.78 0.90 -12.54
CA LEU A 101 1.56 1.24 -11.37
C LEU A 101 1.59 0.12 -10.31
N VAL A 102 0.84 -0.97 -10.50
CA VAL A 102 0.79 -2.11 -9.56
C VAL A 102 2.16 -2.80 -9.51
N ALA A 103 2.62 -3.12 -8.30
CA ALA A 103 3.94 -3.74 -8.10
C ALA A 103 3.84 -5.23 -7.78
N GLY A 104 2.78 -5.66 -7.10
CA GLY A 104 2.58 -7.04 -6.68
C GLY A 104 2.00 -7.93 -7.78
N PRO A 105 2.05 -9.25 -7.57
CA PRO A 105 1.69 -10.25 -8.58
C PRO A 105 0.19 -10.40 -8.81
N HIS A 106 -0.66 -9.98 -7.86
CA HIS A 106 -2.11 -10.12 -7.98
C HIS A 106 -2.78 -8.76 -8.19
N SER A 107 -3.75 -8.71 -9.09
CA SER A 107 -4.53 -7.50 -9.32
C SER A 107 -5.37 -7.13 -8.10
N PRO A 108 -5.75 -5.84 -7.94
CA PRO A 108 -6.64 -5.43 -6.86
C PRO A 108 -7.96 -6.24 -6.82
N ASP A 109 -8.47 -6.64 -7.99
CA ASP A 109 -9.74 -7.38 -8.11
C ASP A 109 -9.61 -8.85 -7.71
N ALA A 110 -8.45 -9.47 -7.93
CA ALA A 110 -8.18 -10.82 -7.48
C ALA A 110 -8.19 -10.93 -5.94
N ILE A 111 -7.76 -9.87 -5.24
CA ILE A 111 -7.69 -9.84 -3.77
C ILE A 111 -8.96 -9.28 -3.13
N ALA A 112 -9.69 -8.39 -3.80
CA ALA A 112 -10.99 -7.92 -3.32
C ALA A 112 -12.00 -9.06 -3.12
N LEU A 113 -11.89 -10.13 -3.92
CA LEU A 113 -12.66 -11.36 -3.77
C LEU A 113 -12.21 -12.22 -2.56
N ALA A 114 -11.02 -11.96 -2.01
CA ALA A 114 -10.35 -12.76 -0.97
C ALA A 114 -10.49 -12.19 0.46
N VAL A 115 -11.58 -11.45 0.75
CA VAL A 115 -12.07 -11.11 2.11
C VAL A 115 -11.41 -9.90 2.80
N ASP A 116 -10.17 -9.48 2.48
CA ASP A 116 -9.55 -8.30 3.13
C ASP A 116 -8.56 -7.54 2.21
N HIS A 117 -8.86 -6.27 1.89
CA HIS A 117 -7.97 -5.39 1.12
C HIS A 117 -6.61 -5.16 1.81
N ARG A 118 -6.46 -5.46 3.10
CA ARG A 118 -5.16 -5.39 3.79
C ARG A 118 -4.16 -6.43 3.28
N LEU A 119 -4.62 -7.56 2.72
CA LEU A 119 -3.74 -8.51 2.04
C LEU A 119 -3.15 -7.90 0.77
N TYR A 120 -3.94 -7.10 0.04
CA TYR A 120 -3.48 -6.37 -1.13
C TYR A 120 -2.38 -5.38 -0.74
N VAL A 121 -2.58 -4.59 0.33
CA VAL A 121 -1.55 -3.66 0.83
C VAL A 121 -0.24 -4.36 1.13
N ARG A 122 -0.29 -5.54 1.76
CA ARG A 122 0.92 -6.30 2.14
C ARG A 122 1.70 -6.79 0.93
N GLN A 123 1.04 -7.32 -0.11
CA GLN A 123 1.75 -7.73 -1.32
C GLN A 123 2.40 -6.53 -2.03
N GLU A 124 1.69 -5.41 -2.12
CA GLU A 124 2.17 -4.23 -2.82
C GLU A 124 3.36 -3.65 -2.07
N TYR A 125 3.29 -3.63 -0.74
CA TYR A 125 4.38 -3.15 0.10
C TYR A 125 5.61 -4.04 -0.01
N ALA A 126 5.43 -5.37 0.01
CA ALA A 126 6.51 -6.33 -0.14
C ALA A 126 7.21 -6.17 -1.51
N ALA A 127 6.44 -6.13 -2.60
CA ALA A 127 6.97 -5.95 -3.95
C ALA A 127 7.67 -4.60 -4.14
N TRP A 128 7.06 -3.52 -3.64
CA TRP A 128 7.64 -2.18 -3.68
C TRP A 128 8.96 -2.08 -2.93
N THR A 129 9.06 -2.74 -1.76
CA THR A 129 10.30 -2.80 -0.98
C THR A 129 11.37 -3.64 -1.68
N ALA A 130 10.99 -4.80 -2.22
CA ALA A 130 11.90 -5.68 -2.98
C ALA A 130 12.49 -5.01 -4.22
N ALA A 131 11.75 -4.08 -4.86
CA ALA A 131 12.22 -3.27 -5.98
C ALA A 131 13.23 -2.17 -5.61
N GLY A 132 13.77 -2.17 -4.38
CA GLY A 132 14.76 -1.18 -3.95
C GLY A 132 14.19 0.22 -3.77
N ARG A 133 12.89 0.33 -3.45
CA ARG A 133 12.25 1.61 -3.09
C ARG A 133 12.06 1.86 -1.57
N PRO A 134 12.94 1.40 -0.65
CA PRO A 134 12.80 1.76 0.76
C PRO A 134 13.12 3.24 0.97
N GLY A 135 12.40 3.85 1.92
CA GLY A 135 12.52 5.28 2.25
C GLY A 135 13.90 5.71 2.72
N ILE A 136 14.62 6.35 1.81
CA ILE A 136 15.48 7.51 2.12
C ILE A 136 14.61 8.63 2.69
#